data_AF-A0A9E0LJQ6-F1
#
_entry.id   AF-A0A9E0LJQ6-F1
#
_cell.length_a   1.000
_cell.length_b   1.000
_cell.length_c   1.000
_cell.angle_alpha   90.00
_cell.angle_beta   90.00
_cell.angle_gamma   90.00
#
_symmetry.space_group_name_H-M   'P 1'
#
loop_
_entity.id
_entity.type
_entity.pdbx_description
1 polymer ?
#
loop_
_entity_poly.entity_id
_entity_poly.type
_entity_poly.pdbx_seq_one_letter_code
_entity_poly.pdbx_strand_id
1 'polypeptide(L)'
;MQQRSKRMKNGIVFGLALASIAGAIAACHQASADTISPQINDDDATSYSREPANAAFFGKGISGRMSEASYMRFGGEQALVEGNFKEAYRKLSKAVQFDPGDPTGHVLLARSMTGILRKSKDTEIDKALLDRTIREWKMIERHDVDITEQFEARANLRKLSKVVKLLKEREKALALARSNEEKPQIADKVPTTGPKGNGVVSDELPTDLSSEVKGKAQVAQKAPKLDGSDEIR
;
A
#
# COMPACT_ATOMS: atom_id res chain seq x y z
N MET A 1 37.72 -88.97 2.32
CA MET A 1 39.05 -88.66 1.77
C MET A 1 39.10 -87.18 1.38
N GLN A 2 40.02 -86.44 1.98
CA GLN A 2 40.58 -85.13 1.59
C GLN A 2 39.72 -84.14 0.78
N GLN A 3 39.26 -83.07 1.44
CA GLN A 3 38.95 -81.81 0.76
C GLN A 3 40.17 -80.88 0.80
N ARG A 4 40.64 -80.53 -0.41
CA ARG A 4 41.76 -79.63 -0.67
C ARG A 4 41.32 -78.16 -0.71
N SER A 5 42.09 -77.36 0.01
CA SER A 5 42.76 -76.12 -0.43
C SER A 5 41.94 -74.92 -0.95
N LYS A 6 41.91 -73.89 -0.09
CA LYS A 6 42.19 -72.45 -0.31
C LYS A 6 41.82 -71.81 -1.65
N ARG A 7 41.00 -70.75 -1.57
CA ARG A 7 41.22 -69.48 -2.29
C ARG A 7 40.60 -68.32 -1.53
N MET A 8 41.44 -67.37 -1.11
CA MET A 8 41.04 -66.03 -0.69
C MET A 8 40.40 -65.28 -1.86
N LYS A 9 39.31 -64.55 -1.61
CA LYS A 9 38.83 -63.48 -2.47
C LYS A 9 38.40 -62.30 -1.59
N ASN A 10 39.26 -61.29 -1.55
CA ASN A 10 38.90 -59.93 -1.19
C ASN A 10 37.84 -59.43 -2.18
N GLY A 11 36.76 -58.86 -1.68
CA GLY A 11 35.71 -58.31 -2.54
C GLY A 11 34.43 -57.96 -1.80
N ILE A 12 34.54 -57.18 -0.72
CA ILE A 12 33.37 -56.53 -0.11
C ILE A 12 33.70 -55.05 0.09
N VAL A 13 33.72 -54.30 -1.00
CA VAL A 13 33.46 -52.85 -1.01
C VAL A 13 32.90 -52.53 -2.40
N PHE A 14 31.59 -52.71 -2.61
CA PHE A 14 30.83 -52.05 -3.69
C PHE A 14 29.33 -52.22 -3.39
N GLY A 15 28.93 -51.73 -2.21
CA GLY A 15 27.54 -51.49 -1.87
C GLY A 15 27.30 -49.99 -1.86
N LEU A 16 26.18 -49.55 -2.45
CA LEU A 16 25.64 -48.18 -2.45
C LEU A 16 26.29 -47.16 -3.41
N ALA A 17 26.07 -47.33 -4.72
CA ALA A 17 26.17 -46.19 -5.65
C ALA A 17 25.23 -46.29 -6.88
N LEU A 18 24.14 -47.06 -6.81
CA LEU A 18 23.26 -47.30 -7.98
C LEU A 18 21.76 -47.33 -7.63
N ALA A 19 21.35 -46.60 -6.59
CA ALA A 19 19.93 -46.44 -6.23
C ALA A 19 19.50 -44.96 -6.09
N SER A 20 20.23 -44.03 -6.71
CA SER A 20 19.91 -42.58 -6.65
C SER A 20 19.50 -41.97 -7.99
N ILE A 21 19.41 -42.75 -9.09
CA ILE A 21 19.12 -42.20 -10.43
C ILE A 21 17.69 -42.49 -10.92
N ALA A 22 16.88 -43.27 -10.19
CA ALA A 22 15.50 -43.59 -10.60
C ALA A 22 14.40 -42.72 -9.94
N GLY A 23 14.78 -41.69 -9.16
CA GLY A 23 13.84 -40.84 -8.41
C GLY A 23 13.80 -39.37 -8.85
N ALA A 24 14.43 -39.00 -9.97
CA ALA A 24 14.60 -37.60 -10.37
C ALA A 24 13.74 -37.14 -11.57
N ILE A 25 12.81 -37.97 -12.06
CA ILE A 25 11.97 -37.61 -13.23
C ILE A 25 10.47 -37.49 -12.89
N ALA A 26 10.02 -37.94 -11.72
CA ALA A 26 8.60 -37.89 -11.35
C ALA A 26 8.19 -36.66 -10.51
N ALA A 27 9.12 -35.75 -10.23
CA ALA A 27 8.82 -34.47 -9.58
C ALA A 27 9.08 -33.28 -10.52
N CYS A 28 8.80 -33.44 -11.82
CA CYS A 28 8.31 -32.32 -12.60
C CYS A 28 6.93 -31.96 -12.05
N HIS A 29 6.92 -31.30 -10.88
CA HIS A 29 5.82 -30.42 -10.55
C HIS A 29 5.68 -29.53 -11.76
N GLN A 30 4.54 -29.63 -12.44
CA GLN A 30 4.12 -28.55 -13.31
C GLN A 30 4.28 -27.30 -12.46
N ALA A 31 5.25 -26.46 -12.81
CA ALA A 31 5.27 -25.08 -12.37
C ALA A 31 4.05 -24.46 -13.02
N SER A 32 2.89 -24.71 -12.41
CA SER A 32 1.76 -23.81 -12.52
C SER A 32 2.35 -22.50 -12.04
N ALA A 33 2.64 -21.59 -12.97
CA ALA A 33 2.84 -20.21 -12.62
C ALA A 33 1.63 -19.89 -11.74
N ASP A 34 1.88 -19.71 -10.44
CA ASP A 34 0.82 -19.32 -9.53
C ASP A 34 0.27 -18.06 -10.19
N THR A 35 -1.00 -18.10 -10.52
CA THR A 35 -1.61 -17.00 -11.24
C THR A 35 -1.89 -15.96 -10.18
N ILE A 36 -1.57 -14.68 -10.41
CA ILE A 36 -2.13 -13.63 -9.55
C ILE A 36 -3.63 -13.77 -9.73
N SER A 37 -4.30 -14.44 -8.80
CA SER A 37 -5.75 -14.47 -8.75
C SER A 37 -6.11 -13.45 -7.71
N PRO A 38 -6.60 -12.26 -8.10
CA PRO A 38 -7.41 -11.50 -7.18
C PRO A 38 -8.46 -12.46 -6.64
N GLN A 39 -8.69 -12.47 -5.32
CA GLN A 39 -9.96 -12.99 -4.84
C GLN A 39 -11.01 -12.04 -5.42
N ILE A 40 -11.55 -12.40 -6.60
CA ILE A 40 -12.68 -11.71 -7.20
C ILE A 40 -13.86 -12.08 -6.32
N ASN A 41 -13.99 -11.39 -5.20
CA ASN A 41 -15.31 -11.24 -4.60
C ASN A 41 -16.09 -10.40 -5.61
N ASP A 42 -17.20 -10.97 -6.11
CA ASP A 42 -18.16 -10.40 -7.07
C ASP A 42 -18.88 -9.14 -6.55
N ASP A 43 -18.22 -8.35 -5.72
CA ASP A 43 -18.64 -7.00 -5.41
C ASP A 43 -18.15 -6.08 -6.54
N ASP A 44 -19.01 -5.18 -7.03
CA ASP A 44 -18.67 -4.10 -7.98
C ASP A 44 -17.41 -3.28 -7.57
N ALA A 45 -16.99 -3.40 -6.31
CA ALA A 45 -15.77 -2.85 -5.74
C ALA A 45 -14.46 -3.46 -6.31
N THR A 46 -14.50 -4.66 -6.89
CA THR A 46 -13.33 -5.41 -7.39
C THR A 46 -13.13 -5.28 -8.91
N SER A 47 -13.99 -4.55 -9.62
CA SER A 47 -13.77 -4.28 -11.05
C SER A 47 -12.63 -3.27 -11.23
N TYR A 48 -11.67 -3.64 -12.07
CA TYR A 48 -10.57 -2.76 -12.46
C TYR A 48 -11.04 -1.72 -13.47
N SER A 49 -11.87 -2.11 -14.44
CA SER A 49 -12.38 -1.21 -15.48
C SER A 49 -13.82 -1.54 -15.87
N ARG A 50 -14.58 -0.48 -16.18
CA ARG A 50 -15.95 -0.56 -16.72
C ARG A 50 -16.01 -0.41 -18.24
N GLU A 51 -14.87 -0.23 -18.91
CA GLU A 51 -14.83 -0.07 -20.36
C GLU A 51 -15.19 -1.39 -21.06
N PRO A 52 -16.15 -1.40 -22.00
CA PRO A 52 -16.53 -2.62 -22.71
C PRO A 52 -15.41 -3.10 -23.64
N ALA A 53 -15.41 -4.40 -23.95
CA ALA A 53 -14.49 -4.99 -24.92
C ALA A 53 -14.76 -4.46 -26.34
N ASN A 54 -13.70 -4.13 -27.07
CA ASN A 54 -13.79 -3.72 -28.46
C ASN A 54 -13.85 -4.93 -29.39
N ALA A 55 -15.02 -5.59 -29.37
CA ALA A 55 -15.27 -6.80 -30.13
C ALA A 55 -15.23 -6.61 -31.65
N ALA A 56 -15.37 -5.37 -32.14
CA ALA A 56 -15.28 -5.06 -33.56
C ALA A 56 -13.84 -5.16 -34.08
N PHE A 57 -12.86 -4.78 -33.26
CA PHE A 57 -11.44 -4.79 -33.63
C PHE A 57 -10.72 -6.07 -33.19
N PHE A 58 -10.93 -6.51 -31.95
CA PHE A 58 -10.23 -7.69 -31.40
C PHE A 58 -11.01 -9.00 -31.52
N GLY A 59 -12.26 -8.95 -31.97
CA GLY A 59 -13.15 -10.11 -32.02
C GLY A 59 -13.87 -10.41 -30.70
N LYS A 60 -14.75 -11.41 -30.71
CA LYS A 60 -15.57 -11.81 -29.56
C LYS A 60 -14.91 -12.95 -28.78
N GLY A 61 -15.30 -13.12 -27.52
CA GLY A 61 -14.87 -14.24 -26.67
C GLY A 61 -13.55 -14.00 -25.93
N ILE A 62 -12.98 -15.07 -25.37
CA ILE A 62 -11.77 -15.00 -24.53
C ILE A 62 -10.56 -14.55 -25.32
N SER A 63 -10.33 -15.11 -26.52
CA SER A 63 -9.19 -14.75 -27.37
C SER A 63 -9.14 -13.26 -27.69
N GLY A 64 -10.29 -12.67 -28.08
CA GLY A 64 -10.37 -11.24 -28.34
C GLY A 64 -10.08 -10.39 -27.12
N ARG A 65 -10.58 -10.80 -25.94
CA ARG A 65 -10.26 -10.11 -24.68
C ARG A 65 -8.78 -10.17 -24.32
N MET A 66 -8.13 -11.32 -24.52
CA MET A 66 -6.70 -11.49 -24.25
C MET A 66 -5.82 -10.67 -25.21
N SER A 67 -6.20 -10.61 -26.49
CA SER A 67 -5.55 -9.72 -27.47
C SER A 67 -5.74 -8.25 -27.12
N GLU A 68 -6.95 -7.85 -26.72
CA GLU A 68 -7.20 -6.49 -26.25
C GLU A 68 -6.43 -6.17 -24.96
N ALA A 69 -6.34 -7.11 -24.02
CA ALA A 69 -5.57 -6.96 -22.79
C ALA A 69 -4.09 -6.68 -23.09
N SER A 70 -3.49 -7.47 -23.99
CA SER A 70 -2.10 -7.28 -24.43
C SER A 70 -1.91 -5.91 -25.08
N TYR A 71 -2.81 -5.51 -25.98
CA TYR A 71 -2.77 -4.20 -26.63
C TYR A 71 -2.85 -3.05 -25.61
N MET A 72 -3.79 -3.15 -24.66
CA MET A 72 -3.96 -2.17 -23.59
C MET A 72 -2.75 -2.12 -22.66
N ARG A 73 -2.11 -3.26 -22.37
CA ARG A 73 -0.89 -3.32 -21.57
C ARG A 73 0.25 -2.56 -22.23
N PHE A 74 0.54 -2.83 -23.50
CA PHE A 74 1.58 -2.10 -24.25
C PHE A 74 1.32 -0.59 -24.30
N GLY A 75 0.09 -0.18 -24.61
CA GLY A 75 -0.26 1.25 -24.64
C GLY A 75 -0.23 1.90 -23.25
N GLY A 76 -0.46 1.13 -22.19
CA GLY A 76 -0.36 1.57 -20.80
C GLY A 76 1.09 1.72 -20.34
N GLU A 77 1.96 0.79 -20.73
CA GLU A 77 3.41 0.85 -20.49
C GLU A 77 4.04 2.06 -21.17
N GLN A 78 3.70 2.31 -22.44
CA GLN A 78 4.14 3.53 -23.13
C GLN A 78 3.72 4.79 -22.36
N ALA A 79 2.46 4.86 -21.92
CA ALA A 79 1.98 6.01 -21.15
C ALA A 79 2.69 6.15 -19.78
N LEU A 80 3.16 5.06 -19.17
CA LEU A 80 4.00 5.11 -17.97
C LEU A 80 5.35 5.75 -18.26
N VAL A 81 6.01 5.34 -19.35
CA VAL A 81 7.31 5.88 -19.77
C VAL A 81 7.20 7.38 -20.06
N GLU A 82 6.10 7.81 -20.66
CA GLU A 82 5.79 9.22 -20.93
C GLU A 82 5.37 10.01 -19.67
N GLY A 83 5.21 9.33 -18.52
CA GLY A 83 4.78 9.95 -17.26
C GLY A 83 3.29 10.34 -17.22
N ASN A 84 2.50 9.90 -18.20
CA ASN A 84 1.05 10.08 -18.27
C ASN A 84 0.31 9.03 -17.42
N PHE A 85 0.44 9.14 -16.10
CA PHE A 85 -0.04 8.13 -15.17
C PHE A 85 -1.56 7.92 -15.18
N LYS A 86 -2.36 8.94 -15.53
CA LYS A 86 -3.83 8.79 -15.63
C LYS A 86 -4.24 7.93 -16.82
N GLU A 87 -3.59 8.14 -17.96
CA GLU A 87 -3.83 7.33 -19.15
C GLU A 87 -3.31 5.90 -18.97
N ALA A 88 -2.11 5.76 -18.39
CA ALA A 88 -1.57 4.47 -18.01
C ALA A 88 -2.54 3.71 -17.10
N TYR A 89 -3.04 4.35 -16.04
CA TYR A 89 -4.02 3.77 -15.13
C TYR A 89 -5.27 3.28 -15.87
N ARG A 90 -5.84 4.09 -16.76
CA ARG A 90 -7.04 3.73 -17.53
C ARG A 90 -6.79 2.47 -18.39
N LYS A 91 -5.71 2.46 -19.18
CA LYS A 91 -5.37 1.35 -20.07
C LYS A 91 -5.04 0.07 -19.30
N LEU A 92 -4.19 0.18 -18.27
CA LEU A 92 -3.74 -0.96 -17.47
C LEU A 92 -4.86 -1.55 -16.62
N SER A 93 -5.77 -0.72 -16.12
CA SER A 93 -6.97 -1.21 -15.43
C SER A 93 -7.83 -2.05 -16.36
N LYS A 94 -7.96 -1.66 -17.64
CA LYS A 94 -8.68 -2.48 -18.63
C LYS A 94 -7.91 -3.75 -18.98
N ALA A 95 -6.59 -3.69 -19.11
CA ALA A 95 -5.76 -4.86 -19.36
C ALA A 95 -5.95 -5.92 -18.26
N VAL A 96 -5.80 -5.53 -16.99
CA VAL A 96 -6.00 -6.41 -15.83
C VAL A 96 -7.45 -6.90 -15.72
N GLN A 97 -8.43 -6.09 -16.11
CA GLN A 97 -9.84 -6.53 -16.14
C GLN A 97 -10.08 -7.70 -17.10
N PHE A 98 -9.35 -7.74 -18.21
CA PHE A 98 -9.51 -8.77 -19.26
C PHE A 98 -8.57 -9.95 -19.08
N ASP A 99 -7.40 -9.71 -18.50
CA ASP A 99 -6.45 -10.74 -18.10
C ASP A 99 -6.01 -10.51 -16.65
N PRO A 100 -6.83 -10.94 -15.67
CA PRO A 100 -6.52 -10.75 -14.26
C PRO A 100 -5.36 -11.64 -13.79
N GLY A 101 -4.94 -12.61 -14.61
CA GLY A 101 -3.84 -13.51 -14.28
C GLY A 101 -2.47 -12.98 -14.68
N ASP A 102 -2.39 -11.89 -15.44
CA ASP A 102 -1.14 -11.30 -15.91
C ASP A 102 -0.43 -10.54 -14.79
N PRO A 103 0.65 -11.08 -14.22
CA PRO A 103 1.32 -10.44 -13.11
C PRO A 103 2.02 -9.14 -13.50
N THR A 104 2.53 -9.05 -14.73
CA THR A 104 3.12 -7.83 -15.25
C THR A 104 2.07 -6.72 -15.37
N GLY A 105 0.85 -7.07 -15.78
CA GLY A 105 -0.30 -6.16 -15.80
C GLY A 105 -0.55 -5.50 -14.44
N HIS A 106 -0.54 -6.29 -13.36
CA HIS A 106 -0.71 -5.79 -11.99
C HIS A 106 0.42 -4.87 -11.54
N VAL A 107 1.67 -5.21 -11.84
CA VAL A 107 2.83 -4.39 -11.49
C VAL A 107 2.78 -3.03 -12.18
N LEU A 108 2.51 -3.03 -13.48
CA LEU A 108 2.36 -1.79 -14.25
C LEU A 108 1.19 -0.95 -13.73
N LEU A 109 0.05 -1.59 -13.41
CA LEU A 109 -1.11 -0.91 -12.83
C LEU A 109 -0.74 -0.25 -11.49
N ALA A 110 -0.05 -0.97 -10.59
CA ALA A 110 0.40 -0.45 -9.31
C ALA A 110 1.37 0.74 -9.45
N ARG A 111 2.30 0.66 -10.43
CA ARG A 111 3.19 1.77 -10.79
C ARG A 111 2.40 3.00 -11.26
N SER A 112 1.37 2.82 -12.09
CA SER A 112 0.55 3.93 -12.58
C SER A 112 -0.17 4.68 -11.45
N MET A 113 -0.83 3.94 -10.54
CA MET A 113 -1.51 4.54 -9.40
C MET A 113 -0.53 5.22 -8.45
N THR A 114 0.64 4.61 -8.21
CA THR A 114 1.71 5.21 -7.40
C THR A 114 2.22 6.50 -8.03
N GLY A 115 2.34 6.55 -9.36
CA GLY A 115 2.67 7.77 -10.11
C GLY A 115 1.63 8.88 -9.94
N ILE A 116 0.33 8.54 -9.96
CA ILE A 116 -0.76 9.49 -9.66
C ILE A 116 -0.60 10.04 -8.24
N LEU A 117 -0.49 9.15 -7.24
CA LEU A 117 -0.37 9.53 -5.84
C LEU A 117 0.86 10.40 -5.55
N ARG A 118 2.00 10.15 -6.23
CA ARG A 118 3.22 10.97 -6.10
C ARG A 118 3.07 12.38 -6.67
N LYS A 119 2.18 12.57 -7.65
CA LYS A 119 1.87 13.90 -8.21
C LYS A 119 0.82 14.64 -7.38
N SER A 120 0.06 13.93 -6.55
CA SER A 120 -0.90 14.54 -5.63
C SER A 120 -0.19 15.22 -4.46
N LYS A 121 -0.73 16.36 -4.01
CA LYS A 121 -0.34 16.95 -2.73
C LYS A 121 -0.93 16.10 -1.60
N ASP A 122 -0.24 16.02 -0.46
CA ASP A 122 -0.71 15.28 0.73
C ASP A 122 -2.13 15.65 1.15
N THR A 123 -2.56 16.88 0.86
CA THR A 123 -3.88 17.36 1.22
C THR A 123 -5.01 16.86 0.33
N GLU A 124 -4.69 16.41 -0.89
CA GLU A 124 -5.58 16.08 -1.99
C GLU A 124 -5.50 14.59 -2.38
N ILE A 125 -4.88 13.76 -1.53
CA ILE A 125 -4.75 12.34 -1.80
C ILE A 125 -6.14 11.69 -1.79
N ASP A 126 -6.50 11.11 -2.93
CA ASP A 126 -7.66 10.23 -3.05
C ASP A 126 -7.43 8.96 -2.23
N LYS A 127 -8.19 8.83 -1.14
CA LYS A 127 -8.09 7.68 -0.23
C LYS A 127 -8.48 6.37 -0.91
N ALA A 128 -9.47 6.39 -1.81
CA ALA A 128 -9.90 5.18 -2.50
C ALA A 128 -8.80 4.68 -3.44
N LEU A 129 -8.15 5.59 -4.15
CA LEU A 129 -6.99 5.27 -4.98
C LEU A 129 -5.80 4.78 -4.14
N LEU A 130 -5.53 5.42 -2.99
CA LEU A 130 -4.49 4.99 -2.06
C LEU A 130 -4.71 3.56 -1.57
N ASP A 131 -5.92 3.25 -1.11
CA ASP A 131 -6.27 1.92 -0.60
C ASP A 131 -6.20 0.87 -1.70
N ARG A 132 -6.66 1.19 -2.93
CA ARG A 132 -6.53 0.32 -4.09
C ARG A 132 -5.05 0.05 -4.42
N THR A 133 -4.22 1.08 -4.39
CA THR A 133 -2.77 0.97 -4.64
C THR A 133 -2.08 0.07 -3.60
N ILE A 134 -2.45 0.21 -2.33
CA ILE A 134 -1.92 -0.64 -1.25
C ILE A 134 -2.34 -2.11 -1.46
N ARG A 135 -3.58 -2.37 -1.87
CA ARG A 135 -4.04 -3.73 -2.17
C ARG A 135 -3.24 -4.37 -3.31
N GLU A 136 -3.04 -3.65 -4.41
CA GLU A 136 -2.22 -4.16 -5.53
C GLU A 136 -0.80 -4.50 -5.10
N TRP A 137 -0.11 -3.58 -4.41
CA TRP A 137 1.25 -3.86 -3.96
C TRP A 137 1.33 -5.01 -2.95
N LYS A 138 0.33 -5.19 -2.08
CA LYS A 138 0.29 -6.35 -1.16
C LYS A 138 0.13 -7.66 -1.90
N MET A 139 -0.64 -7.67 -2.98
CA MET A 139 -0.83 -8.86 -3.81
C MET A 139 0.47 -9.21 -4.51
N ILE A 140 1.15 -8.23 -5.12
CA ILE A 140 2.45 -8.40 -5.77
C ILE A 140 3.52 -8.88 -4.77
N GLU A 141 3.58 -8.29 -3.56
CA GLU A 141 4.53 -8.69 -2.51
C GLU A 141 4.42 -10.19 -2.14
N ARG A 142 3.20 -10.73 -2.17
CA ARG A 142 2.90 -12.11 -1.76
C ARG A 142 3.04 -13.11 -2.90
N HIS A 143 3.15 -12.63 -4.13
CA HIS A 143 3.16 -13.47 -5.32
C HIS A 143 4.57 -13.80 -5.78
N ASP A 144 4.78 -15.01 -6.29
CA ASP A 144 6.07 -15.50 -6.80
C ASP A 144 6.32 -15.06 -8.26
N VAL A 145 6.04 -13.79 -8.60
CA VAL A 145 6.24 -13.28 -9.98
C VAL A 145 7.73 -13.13 -10.30
N ASP A 146 8.41 -12.33 -9.47
CA ASP A 146 9.81 -11.96 -9.60
C ASP A 146 10.27 -11.32 -8.27
N ILE A 147 11.44 -11.69 -7.79
CA ILE A 147 12.01 -11.16 -6.55
C ILE A 147 12.23 -9.64 -6.60
N THR A 148 12.56 -9.10 -7.78
CA THR A 148 12.76 -7.67 -8.00
C THR A 148 11.46 -6.88 -7.83
N GLU A 149 10.35 -7.41 -8.35
CA GLU A 149 9.02 -6.83 -8.21
C GLU A 149 8.50 -6.94 -6.77
N GLN A 150 8.82 -8.03 -6.06
CA GLN A 150 8.54 -8.13 -4.61
C GLN A 150 9.31 -7.07 -3.80
N PHE A 151 10.58 -6.82 -4.13
CA PHE A 151 11.37 -5.77 -3.47
C PHE A 151 10.80 -4.38 -3.74
N GLU A 152 10.39 -4.11 -4.98
CA GLU A 152 9.69 -2.88 -5.34
C GLU A 152 8.38 -2.73 -4.55
N ALA A 153 7.58 -3.79 -4.46
CA ALA A 153 6.33 -3.81 -3.71
C ALA A 153 6.56 -3.47 -2.23
N ARG A 154 7.53 -4.12 -1.57
CA ARG A 154 7.92 -3.84 -0.18
C ARG A 154 8.33 -2.38 0.02
N ALA A 155 9.13 -1.84 -0.91
CA ALA A 155 9.58 -0.45 -0.84
C ALA A 155 8.40 0.53 -0.97
N ASN A 156 7.47 0.27 -1.89
CA ASN A 156 6.27 1.10 -2.08
C ASN A 156 5.32 0.99 -0.88
N LEU A 157 5.07 -0.21 -0.35
CA LEU A 157 4.22 -0.41 0.82
C LEU A 157 4.72 0.36 2.05
N ARG A 158 6.04 0.41 2.27
CA ARG A 158 6.63 1.22 3.35
C ARG A 158 6.35 2.72 3.16
N LYS A 159 6.46 3.23 1.93
CA LYS A 159 6.17 4.64 1.62
C LYS A 159 4.69 4.97 1.79
N LEU A 160 3.80 4.15 1.23
CA LEU A 160 2.35 4.32 1.33
C LEU A 160 1.87 4.21 2.79
N SER A 161 2.48 3.35 3.61
CA SER A 161 2.17 3.27 5.04
C SER A 161 2.46 4.56 5.79
N LYS A 162 3.49 5.33 5.38
CA LYS A 162 3.77 6.65 5.96
C LYS A 162 2.70 7.66 5.56
N VAL A 163 2.30 7.67 4.29
CA VAL A 163 1.21 8.51 3.78
C VAL A 163 -0.09 8.26 4.56
N VAL A 164 -0.46 6.99 4.77
CA VAL A 164 -1.64 6.62 5.57
C VAL A 164 -1.56 7.16 6.99
N LYS A 165 -0.39 7.11 7.64
CA LYS A 165 -0.21 7.67 8.99
C LYS A 165 -0.42 9.19 9.01
N LEU A 166 0.19 9.91 8.06
CA LEU A 166 0.06 11.36 7.94
C LEU A 166 -1.40 11.79 7.70
N LEU A 167 -2.13 11.08 6.84
CA LEU A 167 -3.55 11.35 6.60
C LEU A 167 -4.38 11.15 7.88
N LYS A 168 -4.13 10.07 8.63
CA LYS A 168 -4.82 9.82 9.91
C LYS A 168 -4.51 10.88 10.96
N GLU A 169 -3.26 11.32 11.07
CA GLU A 169 -2.87 12.39 11.99
C GLU A 169 -3.55 13.72 11.62
N ARG A 170 -3.59 14.05 10.33
CA ARG A 170 -4.31 15.23 9.83
C ARG A 170 -5.80 15.17 10.12
N GLU A 171 -6.44 14.03 9.89
CA GLU A 171 -7.86 13.85 10.18
C GLU A 171 -8.17 14.04 11.67
N LYS A 172 -7.32 13.50 12.55
CA LYS A 172 -7.42 13.73 14.00
C LYS A 172 -7.26 15.20 14.36
N ALA A 173 -6.27 15.89 13.76
CA ALA A 173 -6.06 17.32 13.99
C ALA A 173 -7.25 18.17 13.52
N LEU A 174 -7.82 17.86 12.35
CA LEU A 174 -9.02 18.53 11.84
C LEU A 174 -10.25 18.26 12.71
N ALA A 175 -10.41 17.03 13.20
CA ALA A 175 -11.49 16.68 14.12
C ALA A 175 -11.36 17.43 15.46
N LEU A 176 -10.13 17.53 16.00
CA LEU A 176 -9.85 18.30 17.22
C LEU A 176 -10.13 19.80 17.01
N ALA A 177 -9.70 20.37 15.89
CA ALA A 177 -9.97 21.78 15.55
C ALA A 177 -11.48 22.07 15.47
N ARG A 178 -12.25 21.23 14.77
CA ARG A 178 -13.73 21.35 14.71
C ARG A 178 -14.37 21.28 16.10
N SER A 179 -13.94 20.33 16.93
CA SER A 179 -14.46 20.19 18.30
C SER A 179 -14.15 21.40 19.21
N ASN A 180 -13.07 22.14 18.93
CA ASN A 180 -12.69 23.33 19.67
C ASN A 180 -13.41 24.59 19.15
N GLU A 181 -13.86 24.62 17.89
CA GLU A 181 -14.68 25.71 17.32
C GLU A 181 -16.17 25.61 17.71
N GLU A 182 -16.67 24.41 17.99
CA GLU A 182 -18.05 24.20 18.45
C GLU A 182 -18.26 24.56 19.93
N LYS A 183 -17.22 24.42 20.77
CA LYS A 183 -17.26 24.79 22.20
C LYS A 183 -17.50 26.29 22.49
N PRO A 184 -16.89 27.26 21.78
CA PRO A 184 -17.15 28.69 22.02
C PRO A 184 -18.55 29.13 21.60
N GLN A 185 -19.24 28.45 20.67
CA GLN A 185 -20.59 28.84 20.23
C GLN A 185 -21.71 28.44 21.21
N ILE A 186 -21.43 27.53 22.15
CA ILE A 186 -22.39 27.12 23.19
C ILE A 186 -22.30 28.05 24.42
N ALA A 187 -21.14 28.69 24.65
CA ALA A 187 -20.95 29.64 25.75
C ALA A 187 -21.68 30.98 25.53
N ASP A 188 -22.00 31.36 24.29
CA ASP A 188 -22.74 32.59 23.95
C ASP A 188 -24.28 32.43 23.97
N LYS A 189 -24.80 31.25 24.32
CA LYS A 189 -26.23 31.02 24.57
C LYS A 189 -26.51 30.72 26.05
N VAL A 190 -25.95 31.52 26.95
CA VAL A 190 -26.46 31.63 28.33
C VAL A 190 -27.31 32.90 28.39
N PRO A 191 -28.63 32.83 28.65
CA PRO A 191 -29.38 34.03 28.96
C PRO A 191 -28.90 34.55 30.32
N THR A 192 -28.13 35.64 30.30
CA THR A 192 -27.81 36.43 31.48
C THR A 192 -29.09 37.16 31.93
N THR A 193 -29.89 36.54 32.78
CA THR A 193 -30.88 37.28 33.58
C THR A 193 -30.13 37.90 34.76
N GLY A 194 -29.85 39.20 34.64
CA GLY A 194 -29.34 40.04 35.71
C GLY A 194 -30.36 40.29 36.84
N PRO A 195 -29.95 40.99 37.91
CA PRO A 195 -30.23 40.63 39.30
C PRO A 195 -31.30 41.51 39.97
N LYS A 196 -31.99 40.98 40.99
CA LYS A 196 -32.67 41.76 42.03
C LYS A 196 -32.70 41.02 43.37
N GLY A 197 -32.27 41.71 44.44
CA GLY A 197 -32.80 41.48 45.80
C GLY A 197 -31.76 41.38 46.91
N ASN A 198 -31.51 42.50 47.61
CA ASN A 198 -30.81 42.58 48.90
C ASN A 198 -31.50 41.76 50.00
N GLY A 199 -30.71 41.16 50.89
CA GLY A 199 -31.12 40.64 52.20
C GLY A 199 -29.90 40.33 53.05
N VAL A 200 -29.73 41.09 54.13
CA VAL A 200 -28.59 41.11 55.06
C VAL A 200 -28.71 39.98 56.10
N VAL A 201 -27.56 39.55 56.65
CA VAL A 201 -27.27 39.15 58.05
C VAL A 201 -26.60 37.76 58.22
N SER A 202 -25.29 37.88 58.50
CA SER A 202 -24.43 37.20 59.50
C SER A 202 -23.87 35.78 59.37
N ASP A 203 -22.54 35.78 59.49
CA ASP A 203 -21.68 35.07 60.45
C ASP A 203 -20.89 33.80 60.03
N GLU A 204 -19.59 33.90 60.40
CA GLU A 204 -18.53 32.88 60.54
C GLU A 204 -17.60 32.54 59.34
N LEU A 205 -16.40 33.15 59.40
CA LEU A 205 -15.08 32.59 59.02
C LEU A 205 -14.68 31.48 60.03
N PRO A 206 -13.57 30.70 59.87
CA PRO A 206 -12.49 30.72 58.85
C PRO A 206 -12.30 29.30 58.20
N THR A 207 -11.41 29.01 57.26
CA THR A 207 -9.93 29.03 57.32
C THR A 207 -9.31 28.68 55.96
N ASP A 208 -8.11 29.23 55.74
CA ASP A 208 -6.93 28.67 55.04
C ASP A 208 -7.08 28.01 53.64
N LEU A 209 -6.43 28.60 52.64
CA LEU A 209 -5.09 28.15 52.22
C LEU A 209 -4.55 29.01 51.08
N SER A 210 -3.32 29.43 51.30
CA SER A 210 -2.38 30.08 50.40
C SER A 210 -2.02 29.22 49.18
N SER A 211 -1.77 29.86 48.04
CA SER A 211 -0.42 29.93 47.44
C SER A 211 -0.43 30.63 46.08
N GLU A 212 0.38 31.68 46.02
CA GLU A 212 0.94 32.27 44.81
C GLU A 212 1.71 31.23 43.99
N VAL A 213 1.65 31.28 42.65
CA VAL A 213 2.87 31.24 41.82
C VAL A 213 2.70 32.15 40.61
N LYS A 214 3.54 33.19 40.61
CA LYS A 214 3.86 34.09 39.49
C LYS A 214 4.64 33.35 38.39
N GLY A 215 4.47 33.82 37.15
CA GLY A 215 5.65 34.30 36.39
C GLY A 215 5.99 33.62 35.05
N LYS A 216 5.82 34.43 33.99
CA LYS A 216 6.78 34.75 32.90
C LYS A 216 7.43 33.57 32.14
N ALA A 217 7.09 33.37 30.85
CA ALA A 217 7.63 34.05 29.66
C ALA A 217 8.89 33.39 29.07
N GLN A 218 9.05 33.55 27.74
CA GLN A 218 10.21 33.25 26.87
C GLN A 218 10.22 31.85 26.21
N VAL A 219 10.62 31.65 24.96
CA VAL A 219 11.26 32.51 23.95
C VAL A 219 11.09 31.88 22.56
N ALA A 220 11.04 32.73 21.54
CA ALA A 220 11.08 32.38 20.13
C ALA A 220 12.45 31.83 19.72
N GLN A 221 12.50 30.77 18.89
CA GLN A 221 13.70 30.42 18.15
C GLN A 221 13.49 30.50 16.64
N LYS A 222 14.22 31.49 16.14
CA LYS A 222 14.57 31.95 14.79
C LYS A 222 15.05 30.82 13.88
N ALA A 223 14.55 30.82 12.64
CA ALA A 223 15.05 30.02 11.52
C ALA A 223 16.44 30.49 11.06
N PRO A 224 17.31 29.59 10.58
CA PRO A 224 18.48 29.97 9.80
C PRO A 224 18.12 30.14 8.31
N LYS A 225 18.54 31.27 7.74
CA LYS A 225 18.64 31.51 6.30
C LYS A 225 19.88 30.76 5.78
N LEU A 226 19.74 30.07 4.64
CA LEU A 226 20.85 29.60 3.82
C LEU A 226 21.00 30.58 2.65
N ASP A 227 22.18 31.17 2.52
CA ASP A 227 22.60 32.01 1.40
C ASP A 227 23.94 31.50 0.87
N GLY A 228 24.02 31.42 -0.46
CA GLY A 228 25.21 31.32 -1.31
C GLY A 228 26.02 30.03 -1.22
N SER A 229 26.65 29.50 -2.26
CA SER A 229 26.71 29.82 -3.69
C SER A 229 27.76 28.84 -4.26
N ASP A 230 27.51 28.36 -5.47
CA ASP A 230 28.50 27.98 -6.51
C ASP A 230 29.75 27.16 -6.12
N GLU A 231 29.83 25.93 -6.65
CA GLU A 231 30.87 25.58 -7.63
C GLU A 231 30.58 24.19 -8.22
N ILE A 232 30.22 24.19 -9.51
CA ILE A 232 30.24 23.02 -10.38
C ILE A 232 31.61 22.98 -11.04
N ARG A 233 32.32 21.86 -10.90
CA ARG A 233 33.38 21.46 -11.82
C ARG A 233 33.35 19.96 -12.02
#